data_AF-A0A5E4NMQ9-F1
#
_entry.id   AF-A0A5E4NMQ9-F1
#
_cell.length_a   1.000
_cell.length_b   1.000
_cell.length_c   1.000
_cell.angle_alpha   90.00
_cell.angle_beta   90.00
_cell.angle_gamma   90.00
#
_symmetry.space_group_name_H-M   'P 1'
#
loop_
_entity.id
_entity.type
_entity.pdbx_description
1 polymer ?
#
loop_
_entity_poly.entity_id
_entity_poly.type
_entity_poly.pdbx_seq_one_letter_code
_entity_poly.pdbx_strand_id
1 'polypeptide(L)'
;MTNSALVLVLHTLFTKGTYCTGTLRANRKGNPKKITSRKLKLGESVGNYTKEGVCVMKWQDRQEVLAISSKYTNDLVEFTNRR
;
A
#
# COMPACT_ATOMS: atom_id res chain seq x y z
N MET A 1 17.68 -0.45 1.49
CA MET A 1 16.84 -1.66 1.42
C MET A 1 16.02 -1.73 2.69
N THR A 2 14.72 -1.43 2.65
CA THR A 2 13.87 -1.46 3.85
C THR A 2 13.32 -2.87 4.02
N ASN A 3 13.96 -3.67 4.87
CA ASN A 3 13.47 -4.99 5.29
C ASN A 3 12.23 -4.80 6.19
N SER A 4 11.04 -4.71 5.59
CA SER A 4 9.77 -4.88 6.32
C SER A 4 9.38 -6.34 6.31
N ALA A 5 9.14 -6.90 7.50
CA ALA A 5 8.67 -8.29 7.64
C ALA A 5 7.36 -8.53 6.87
N LEU A 6 6.48 -7.52 6.79
CA LEU A 6 5.20 -7.64 6.07
C LEU A 6 5.35 -7.66 4.56
N VAL A 7 6.29 -6.88 3.99
CA VAL A 7 6.59 -6.92 2.55
C VAL A 7 7.21 -8.27 2.18
N LEU A 8 8.08 -8.80 3.05
CA LEU A 8 8.66 -10.14 2.90
C LEU A 8 7.59 -11.24 2.87
N VAL A 9 6.60 -11.20 3.77
CA VAL A 9 5.51 -12.18 3.77
C VAL A 9 4.65 -12.05 2.52
N LEU A 10 4.33 -10.84 2.07
CA LEU A 10 3.57 -10.67 0.84
C LEU A 10 4.33 -11.20 -0.38
N HIS A 11 5.65 -11.00 -0.39
CA HIS A 11 6.51 -11.52 -1.45
C HIS A 11 6.52 -13.05 -1.47
N THR A 12 6.63 -13.72 -0.31
CA THR A 12 6.61 -15.19 -0.24
C THR A 12 5.25 -15.78 -0.62
N LEU A 13 4.16 -15.05 -0.40
CA LEU A 13 2.83 -15.43 -0.87
C LEU A 13 2.70 -15.23 -2.38
N PHE A 14 3.21 -14.12 -2.90
CA PHE A 14 3.20 -13.82 -4.34
C PHE A 14 3.99 -14.85 -5.15
N THR A 15 5.16 -15.28 -4.67
CA THR A 15 5.94 -16.35 -5.32
C THR A 15 5.23 -17.71 -5.32
N LYS A 16 4.28 -17.91 -4.40
CA LYS A 16 3.40 -19.09 -4.34
C LYS A 16 2.09 -18.90 -5.12
N GLY A 17 1.95 -17.83 -5.90
CA GLY A 17 0.73 -17.53 -6.66
C GLY A 17 -0.45 -17.08 -5.80
N THR A 18 -0.22 -16.74 -4.52
CA THR A 18 -1.26 -16.25 -3.61
C THR A 18 -1.23 -14.72 -3.59
N TYR A 19 -2.26 -14.11 -4.15
CA TYR A 19 -2.44 -12.67 -4.11
C TYR A 19 -2.96 -12.22 -2.74
N CYS A 20 -2.36 -11.19 -2.16
CA CYS A 20 -2.75 -10.66 -0.88
C CYS A 20 -2.91 -9.15 -0.95
N THR A 21 -3.92 -8.66 -0.23
CA THR A 21 -4.22 -7.25 -0.07
C THR A 21 -4.49 -6.99 1.40
N GLY A 22 -4.06 -5.83 1.90
CA GLY A 22 -4.28 -5.50 3.28
C GLY A 22 -3.87 -4.09 3.63
N THR A 23 -4.29 -3.64 4.80
CA THR A 23 -3.90 -2.34 5.34
C THR A 23 -2.63 -2.47 6.17
N LEU A 24 -1.79 -1.46 6.09
CA LEU A 24 -0.56 -1.34 6.86
C LEU A 24 -0.71 -0.21 7.87
N ARG A 25 -0.11 -0.38 9.05
CA ARG A 25 0.03 0.71 10.02
C ARG A 25 1.31 1.50 9.72
N ALA A 26 1.22 2.81 9.56
CA ALA A 26 2.34 3.68 9.18
C ALA A 26 3.55 3.55 10.13
N ASN A 27 3.31 3.39 11.44
CA ASN A 27 4.34 3.29 12.48
C ASN A 27 5.06 1.93 12.56
N ARG A 28 4.83 1.01 11.62
CA ARG A 28 5.50 -0.30 11.59
C ARG A 28 6.89 -0.20 10.94
N LYS A 29 7.85 -0.93 11.51
CA LYS A 29 9.23 -0.99 10.99
C LYS A 29 9.26 -1.56 9.57
N GLY A 30 10.04 -0.92 8.71
CA GLY A 30 10.31 -1.35 7.33
C GLY A 30 9.34 -0.81 6.27
N ASN A 31 8.37 0.03 6.64
CA ASN A 31 7.57 0.75 5.65
C ASN A 31 8.46 1.72 4.83
N PRO A 32 8.22 1.87 3.51
CA PRO A 32 9.00 2.78 2.67
C PRO A 32 8.78 4.23 3.12
N LYS A 33 9.82 4.84 3.69
CA LYS A 33 9.78 6.23 4.19
C LYS A 33 9.30 7.22 3.12
N LYS A 34 9.68 6.99 1.85
CA LYS A 34 9.26 7.82 0.70
C LYS A 34 7.72 7.97 0.59
N ILE A 35 6.97 6.97 1.03
CA ILE A 35 5.51 6.99 1.03
C ILE A 35 4.99 7.50 2.37
N THR A 36 5.48 6.93 3.48
CA THR A 36 4.94 7.26 4.81
C THR A 36 5.17 8.72 5.19
N SER A 37 6.29 9.32 4.78
CA SER A 37 6.60 10.73 5.08
C SER A 37 5.88 11.73 4.17
N ARG A 38 5.26 11.28 3.08
CA ARG A 38 4.60 12.16 2.11
C ARG A 38 3.27 12.64 2.72
N LYS A 39 3.13 13.95 2.93
CA LYS A 39 1.84 14.53 3.31
C LYS A 39 0.96 14.62 2.07
N LEU A 40 -0.28 14.14 2.19
CA LEU A 40 -1.28 14.12 1.12
C LEU A 40 -2.42 15.06 1.48
N LYS A 41 -3.04 15.68 0.48
CA LYS A 41 -4.32 16.38 0.65
C LYS A 41 -5.47 15.40 0.56
N LEU A 42 -6.64 15.80 1.06
CA LEU A 42 -7.88 15.02 0.93
C LEU A 42 -8.14 14.69 -0.55
N GLY A 43 -8.33 13.40 -0.86
CA GLY A 43 -8.52 12.89 -2.21
C GLY A 43 -7.22 12.52 -2.94
N GLU A 44 -6.03 12.87 -2.41
CA GLU A 44 -4.76 12.50 -3.04
C GLU A 44 -4.32 11.08 -2.67
N SER A 45 -3.65 10.42 -3.62
CA SER A 45 -3.01 9.13 -3.42
C SER A 45 -1.59 9.07 -3.97
N VAL A 46 -0.80 8.15 -3.44
CA VAL A 46 0.56 7.86 -3.88
C VAL A 46 0.82 6.38 -3.77
N GLY A 47 1.29 5.80 -4.86
CA GLY A 47 1.77 4.43 -4.92
C GLY A 47 3.29 4.39 -5.09
N ASN A 48 3.90 3.34 -4.56
CA ASN A 48 5.25 2.95 -4.92
C ASN A 48 5.31 1.43 -5.05
N TYR A 49 6.02 0.97 -6.07
CA TYR A 49 6.24 -0.45 -6.28
C TYR A 49 7.58 -0.86 -5.66
N THR A 50 7.58 -2.01 -5.01
CA THR A 50 8.84 -2.67 -4.64
C THR A 50 9.44 -3.34 -5.89
N LYS A 51 10.72 -3.74 -5.81
CA LYS A 51 11.39 -4.40 -6.94
C LYS A 51 10.70 -5.71 -7.34
N GLU A 52 9.99 -6.31 -6.40
CA GLU A 52 9.32 -7.59 -6.51
C GLU A 52 7.87 -7.48 -7.02
N GLY A 53 7.44 -6.30 -7.46
CA GLY A 53 6.09 -6.08 -8.03
C GLY A 53 4.99 -5.87 -7.00
N VAL A 54 5.32 -5.71 -5.72
CA VAL A 54 4.31 -5.42 -4.68
C VAL A 54 4.06 -3.91 -4.63
N CYS A 55 2.80 -3.51 -4.73
CA CYS A 55 2.39 -2.12 -4.60
C CYS A 55 2.17 -1.76 -3.13
N VAL A 56 2.84 -0.71 -2.65
CA VAL A 56 2.49 -0.03 -1.40
C VAL A 56 1.85 1.28 -1.78
N MET A 57 0.64 1.51 -1.29
CA MET A 57 -0.17 2.68 -1.61
C MET A 57 -0.58 3.42 -0.36
N LYS A 58 -0.71 4.73 -0.48
CA LYS A 58 -1.15 5.62 0.58
C LYS A 58 -2.14 6.59 -0.01
N TRP A 59 -3.29 6.75 0.63
CA TRP A 59 -4.27 7.75 0.24
C TRP A 59 -4.82 8.46 1.47
N GLN A 60 -5.26 9.69 1.24
CA GLN A 60 -5.87 10.52 2.26
C GLN A 60 -7.35 10.68 1.93
N ASP A 61 -8.19 9.95 2.63
CA ASP A 61 -9.62 10.25 2.70
C ASP A 61 -9.87 11.07 3.99
N ARG A 62 -10.89 10.77 4.80
CA ARG A 62 -11.05 11.38 6.13
C ARG A 62 -9.85 11.17 7.04
N GLN A 63 -9.14 10.07 6.85
CA GLN A 63 -7.90 9.72 7.54
C GLN A 63 -6.87 9.22 6.55
N GLU A 64 -5.61 9.24 6.98
CA GLU A 64 -4.51 8.68 6.22
C GLU A 64 -4.56 7.15 6.28
N VAL A 65 -4.66 6.49 5.13
CA VAL A 65 -4.64 5.03 5.04
C VAL A 65 -3.43 4.60 4.22
N LEU A 66 -2.72 3.59 4.75
CA LEU A 66 -1.63 2.92 4.06
C LEU A 66 -2.09 1.49 3.76
N ALA A 67 -1.92 1.03 2.53
CA ALA A 67 -2.22 -0.34 2.14
C ALA A 67 -1.10 -0.96 1.30
N ILE A 68 -1.17 -2.27 1.19
CA ILE A 68 -0.27 -3.08 0.39
C ILE A 68 -1.08 -4.06 -0.45
N SER A 69 -0.63 -4.28 -1.68
CA SER A 69 -1.30 -5.12 -2.65
C SER A 69 -0.28 -5.76 -3.57
N SER A 70 -0.38 -7.08 -3.73
CA SER A 70 0.38 -7.81 -4.77
C SER A 70 -0.43 -8.03 -6.05
N LYS A 71 -1.64 -7.47 -6.13
CA LYS A 71 -2.58 -7.68 -7.26
C LYS A 71 -3.03 -6.37 -7.92
N TYR A 72 -3.27 -5.35 -7.12
CA TYR A 72 -3.86 -4.09 -7.55
C TYR A 72 -2.82 -2.97 -7.57
N THR A 73 -2.98 -2.08 -8.54
CA THR A 73 -2.22 -0.84 -8.70
C THR A 73 -2.73 0.24 -7.74
N ASN A 74 -2.10 1.43 -7.75
CA ASN A 74 -2.54 2.58 -6.96
C ASN A 74 -3.68 3.38 -7.62
N ASP A 75 -4.47 2.74 -8.47
CA ASP A 75 -5.57 3.41 -9.16
C ASP A 75 -6.77 3.51 -8.21
N LEU A 76 -7.23 4.73 -7.97
CA LEU A 76 -8.44 4.99 -7.20
C LEU A 76 -9.60 5.26 -8.14
N VAL A 77 -10.74 4.67 -7.82
CA VAL A 77 -12.00 4.90 -8.55
C VAL A 77 -12.96 5.60 -7.61
N GLU A 78 -13.51 6.72 -8.04
CA GLU A 78 -14.61 7.36 -7.31
C GLU A 78 -15.84 6.46 -7.37
N PHE A 79 -16.39 6.14 -6.20
CA PHE A 79 -17.60 5.34 -6.10
C PHE A 79 -18.61 6.05 -5.22
N THR A 80 -19.82 6.21 -5.73
CA THR A 80 -20.98 6.66 -4.96
C THR A 80 -21.77 5.44 -4.52
N ASN A 81 -21.91 5.25 -3.20
CA ASN A 81 -22.73 4.19 -2.68
C ASN A 81 -24.20 4.54 -2.94
N ARG A 82 -24.88 3.73 -3.76
CA ARG A 82 -26.34 3.85 -3.95
C ARG A 82 -26.99 3.36 -2.66
N ARG A 83 -27.24 4.29 -1.75
CA ARG A 83 -28.00 4.05 -0.53
C ARG A 83 -29.47 4.32 -0.76
#